data_AF-R7M7D9-F1
#
_entry.id   AF-R7M7D9-F1
#
_cell.length_a   1.000
_cell.length_b   1.000
_cell.length_c   1.000
_cell.angle_alpha   90.00
_cell.angle_beta   90.00
_cell.angle_gamma   90.00
#
_symmetry.space_group_name_H-M   'P 1'
#
loop_
_entity.id
_entity.type
_entity.pdbx_description
1 polymer ?
#
loop_
_entity_poly.entity_id
_entity_poly.type
_entity_poly.pdbx_seq_one_letter_code
_entity_poly.pdbx_strand_id
1 'polypeptide(L)' 'MSIEKQRLYNEIDTLPEELTNQVINFIEYLKISYVDTDAPDNIMIKSKKDLKEKLQKGIDDINANRVCSIEEVFNKIDNI' A
#
# COMPACT_ATOMS: atom_id res chain seq x y z
N MET A 1 -13.76 17.40 -18.75
CA MET A 1 -14.16 16.68 -17.51
C MET A 1 -15.27 15.71 -17.91
N SER A 2 -15.25 14.44 -17.49
CA SER A 2 -16.39 13.55 -17.75
C SER A 2 -17.58 13.93 -16.85
N ILE A 3 -18.80 13.63 -17.29
CA ILE A 3 -20.04 13.89 -16.53
C ILE A 3 -19.98 13.21 -15.15
N GLU A 4 -19.46 11.98 -15.11
CA GLU A 4 -19.26 11.23 -13.87
C GLU A 4 -18.28 11.91 -12.91
N LYS A 5 -17.18 12.45 -13.44
CA LYS A 5 -16.20 13.18 -12.63
C LYS A 5 -16.76 14.49 -12.09
N GLN A 6 -17.60 15.18 -12.85
CA GLN A 6 -18.31 16.39 -12.37
C GLN A 6 -19.32 16.08 -11.26
N ARG A 7 -20.09 15.00 -11.40
CA ARG A 7 -21.04 14.58 -10.35
C ARG A 7 -20.32 14.25 -9.04
N LEU A 8 -19.22 13.50 -9.12
CA LEU A 8 -18.43 13.15 -7.96
C LEU A 8 -17.91 14.38 -7.20
N TYR A 9 -17.39 15.39 -7.91
CA TYR A 9 -16.91 16.61 -7.25
C TYR A 9 -18.05 17.38 -6.57
N ASN A 10 -19.20 17.50 -7.23
CA ASN A 10 -20.36 18.16 -6.64
C ASN A 10 -20.84 17.42 -5.37
N GLU A 11 -20.85 16.09 -5.35
CA GLU A 11 -21.22 15.31 -4.17
C GLU A 11 -20.23 15.52 -3.01
N ILE A 12 -18.92 15.57 -3.30
CA ILE A 12 -17.88 15.87 -2.31
C ILE A 12 -18.03 17.28 -1.74
N ASP A 13 -18.30 18.28 -2.58
CA ASP A 13 -18.48 19.67 -2.14
C ASP A 13 -19.73 19.86 -1.27
N THR A 14 -20.74 19.01 -1.44
CA THR A 14 -21.97 19.02 -0.61
C THR A 14 -21.88 18.17 0.64
N LEU A 15 -20.75 17.49 0.87
CA LEU A 15 -20.60 16.52 1.94
C LEU A 15 -20.39 17.25 3.28
N PRO A 16 -21.08 16.85 4.36
CA PRO A 16 -20.83 17.40 5.70
C PRO A 16 -19.37 17.20 6.12
N GLU A 17 -18.79 18.22 6.76
CA GLU A 17 -17.38 18.22 7.17
C GLU A 17 -17.08 17.05 8.12
N GLU A 18 -18.05 16.67 8.96
CA GLU A 18 -17.96 15.54 9.89
C GLU A 18 -17.83 14.17 9.19
N LEU A 19 -18.31 14.07 7.95
CA LEU A 19 -18.26 12.86 7.14
C LEU A 19 -17.02 12.81 6.23
N THR A 20 -16.33 13.93 6.04
CA THR A 20 -15.13 14.02 5.19
C THR A 20 -14.04 13.04 5.64
N ASN A 21 -13.80 12.95 6.95
CA ASN A 21 -12.83 12.02 7.51
C ASN A 21 -13.23 10.55 7.30
N GLN A 22 -14.54 10.23 7.29
CA GLN A 22 -15.00 8.86 7.03
C GLN A 22 -14.79 8.47 5.56
N VAL A 23 -15.03 9.41 4.64
CA VAL A 23 -14.76 9.22 3.20
C VAL A 23 -13.26 9.02 2.96
N ILE A 24 -12.40 9.81 3.60
CA ILE A 24 -10.94 9.66 3.52
C ILE A 24 -10.50 8.28 4.03
N ASN A 25 -10.97 7.87 5.21
CA ASN A 25 -10.64 6.56 5.79
C ASN A 25 -11.11 5.40 4.88
N PHE A 26 -12.28 5.54 4.27
CA PHE A 26 -12.79 4.53 3.34
C PHE A 26 -11.96 4.48 2.04
N ILE A 27 -11.51 5.62 1.51
CA ILE A 27 -10.59 5.66 0.36
C ILE A 27 -9.24 5.03 0.71
N GLU A 28 -8.68 5.29 1.90
CA GLU A 28 -7.44 4.65 2.36
C GLU A 28 -7.62 3.14 2.51
N TYR A 29 -8.72 2.69 3.11
CA TYR A 29 -9.08 1.28 3.18
C TYR A 29 -9.15 0.66 1.78
N LEU A 30 -9.87 1.30 0.85
CA LEU A 30 -9.97 0.83 -0.54
C LEU A 30 -8.61 0.78 -1.24
N LYS A 31 -7.72 1.76 -1.02
CA LYS A 31 -6.36 1.74 -1.57
C LYS A 31 -5.58 0.54 -1.04
N ILE A 32 -5.63 0.26 0.27
CA ILE A 32 -4.97 -0.91 0.86
C ILE A 32 -5.57 -2.19 0.27
N SER A 33 -6.90 -2.29 0.20
CA SER A 33 -7.61 -3.46 -0.34
C SER A 33 -7.46 -3.67 -1.86
N TYR A 34 -7.15 -2.63 -2.63
CA TYR A 34 -6.86 -2.75 -4.08
C TYR A 34 -5.38 -2.97 -4.38
N VAL A 35 -4.46 -2.45 -3.56
CA VAL A 35 -3.02 -2.77 -3.66
C VAL A 35 -2.79 -4.26 -3.41
N ASP A 36 -3.71 -4.93 -2.72
CA ASP A 36 -3.72 -6.38 -2.51
C ASP A 36 -3.93 -7.22 -3.80
N THR A 37 -4.33 -6.66 -4.95
CA THR A 37 -4.53 -7.51 -6.16
C THR A 37 -3.34 -7.61 -7.11
N ASP A 38 -2.42 -6.64 -7.10
CA ASP A 38 -1.25 -6.61 -8.00
C ASP A 38 0.10 -6.68 -7.24
N ALA A 39 0.09 -6.66 -5.91
CA ALA A 39 1.30 -6.81 -5.13
C ALA A 39 1.82 -8.26 -5.20
N PRO A 40 3.12 -8.47 -5.49
CA PRO A 40 3.74 -9.77 -5.40
C PRO A 40 3.43 -10.49 -4.07
N ASP A 41 3.10 -11.78 -4.16
CA ASP A 41 2.71 -12.63 -3.03
C ASP A 41 3.67 -12.60 -1.83
N ASN A 42 4.94 -12.31 -2.08
CA ASN A 42 6.00 -12.23 -1.08
C ASN A 42 5.97 -10.95 -0.23
N ILE A 43 5.31 -9.89 -0.67
CA ILE A 43 5.13 -8.61 0.07
C ILE A 43 3.70 -8.38 0.55
N MET A 44 2.73 -9.08 -0.04
CA MET A 44 1.32 -9.01 0.32
C MET A 44 1.05 -9.67 1.69
N ILE A 45 0.40 -9.01 2.64
CA ILE A 45 0.13 -9.58 3.98
C ILE A 45 -1.22 -10.30 3.98
N LYS A 46 -1.19 -11.65 4.00
CA LYS A 46 -2.40 -12.47 3.83
C LYS A 46 -3.10 -12.83 5.13
N SER A 47 -2.42 -12.70 6.27
CA SER A 47 -2.98 -12.98 7.60
C SER A 47 -2.14 -12.38 8.72
N LYS A 48 -2.68 -12.35 9.96
CA LYS A 48 -1.92 -11.96 11.16
C LYS A 48 -0.70 -12.85 11.42
N LYS A 49 -0.76 -14.13 11.04
CA LYS A 49 0.36 -15.07 11.16
C LYS A 49 1.45 -14.74 10.15
N ASP A 50 1.07 -14.53 8.89
CA ASP A 50 1.95 -14.13 7.79
C ASP A 50 2.69 -12.81 8.10
N LEU A 51 1.98 -11.83 8.69
CA LEU A 51 2.61 -10.59 9.17
C LEU A 51 3.73 -10.86 10.20
N LYS A 52 3.47 -11.70 11.20
CA LYS A 52 4.46 -12.03 12.24
C LYS A 52 5.69 -12.73 11.65
N GLU A 53 5.47 -13.66 10.71
CA GLU A 53 6.55 -14.40 10.05
C GLU A 53 7.41 -13.48 9.17
N LYS A 54 6.78 -12.55 8.42
CA LYS A 54 7.51 -11.56 7.60
C LYS A 54 8.30 -10.56 8.44
N LEU A 55 7.74 -10.09 9.55
CA LEU A 55 8.45 -9.21 10.49
C LEU A 55 9.65 -9.93 11.13
N GLN A 56 9.47 -11.18 11.56
CA GLN A 56 10.58 -11.97 12.13
C GLN A 56 11.69 -12.18 11.10
N LYS A 57 11.33 -12.53 9.86
CA LYS A 57 12.30 -12.67 8.77
C LYS A 57 13.08 -11.37 8.51
N GLY A 58 12.40 -10.23 8.50
CA GLY A 58 13.05 -8.92 8.36
C GLY A 58 14.06 -8.64 9.48
N ILE A 59 13.71 -8.98 10.73
CA ILE A 59 14.63 -8.88 11.87
C ILE A 59 15.83 -9.83 11.71
N ASP A 60 15.59 -11.07 11.30
CA ASP A 60 16.65 -12.05 11.08
C ASP A 60 17.60 -11.63 9.94
N ASP A 61 17.06 -11.03 8.87
CA ASP A 61 17.84 -10.49 7.75
C ASP A 61 18.71 -9.30 8.18
N ILE A 62 18.21 -8.42 9.03
CA ILE A 62 19.00 -7.34 9.64
C ILE A 62 20.14 -7.92 10.49
N ASN A 63 19.83 -8.88 11.37
CA ASN A 63 20.81 -9.50 12.26
C ASN A 63 21.88 -10.29 11.49
N ALA A 64 21.51 -10.93 10.38
CA ALA A 64 22.41 -11.65 9.51
C ALA A 64 23.14 -10.73 8.50
N ASN A 65 22.92 -9.41 8.58
CA ASN A 65 23.44 -8.41 7.65
C ASN A 65 23.09 -8.71 6.17
N ARG A 66 21.96 -9.39 5.93
CA ARG A 66 21.36 -9.67 4.62
C ARG A 66 20.47 -8.51 4.18
N VAL A 67 20.98 -7.30 4.32
CA VAL A 67 20.33 -6.07 3.86
C VAL A 67 20.99 -5.65 2.55
N CYS A 68 20.21 -5.11 1.62
CA CYS A 68 20.75 -4.52 0.39
C CYS A 68 20.65 -2.99 0.50
N SER A 69 21.73 -2.32 0.13
CA SER A 69 21.71 -0.87 -0.08
C SER A 69 20.87 -0.51 -1.30
N ILE A 70 20.40 0.74 -1.36
CA ILE A 70 19.67 1.27 -2.50
C ILE A 70 20.47 1.08 -3.80
N GLU A 71 21.77 1.35 -3.75
CA GLU A 71 22.69 1.25 -4.89
C GLU A 71 22.85 -0.20 -5.41
N GLU A 72 22.90 -1.19 -4.51
CA GLU A 72 22.91 -2.62 -4.88
C GLU A 72 21.59 -3.08 -5.51
N VAL A 73 20.46 -2.50 -5.10
CA VAL A 73 19.16 -2.80 -5.67
C VAL A 73 19.03 -2.23 -7.08
N PHE A 74 19.41 -0.96 -7.29
CA PHE A 74 19.40 -0.34 -8.61
C PHE A 74 20.35 -1.05 -9.59
N ASN A 75 21.56 -1.41 -9.15
CA ASN A 75 22.49 -2.19 -9.99
C ASN A 75 21.94 -3.57 -10.39
N LYS A 76 21.14 -4.24 -9.55
CA LYS A 76 20.50 -5.51 -9.91
C LYS A 76 19.38 -5.32 -10.93
N ILE A 77 18.65 -4.21 -10.87
CA ILE A 77 17.56 -3.91 -11.81
C ILE A 77 18.11 -3.52 -13.18
N ASP A 78 19.18 -2.72 -13.23
CA ASP A 78 19.81 -2.28 -14.49
C ASP A 78 20.49 -3.43 -15.27
N ASN A 79 20.72 -4.57 -14.62
CA ASN A 79 21.32 -5.77 -15.22
C ASN A 79 20.30 -6.90 -15.50
N ILE A 80 18.99 -6.62 -15.43
CA ILE A 80 17.89 -7.51 -15.86
C ILE A 80 17.45 -7.12 -17.27
#